data_AF-A0AA95I1T2-F1
#
_entry.id   AF-A0AA95I1T2-F1
#
_cell.length_a   1.000
_cell.length_b   1.000
_cell.length_c   1.000
_cell.angle_alpha   90.00
_cell.angle_beta   90.00
_cell.angle_gamma   90.00
#
_symmetry.space_group_name_H-M   'P 1'
#
loop_
_entity.id
_entity.type
_entity.pdbx_description
1 polymer ?
#
loop_
_entity_poly.entity_id
_entity_poly.type
_entity_poly.pdbx_seq_one_letter_code
_entity_poly.pdbx_strand_id
1 'polypeptide(L)' 'MFTNLKRNDIISNLKNNKFDLLVIGGGITGAEIALDATAGGLNTAVLEMHPKSNLHL' A
#
# COMPACT_ATOMS: atom_id res chain seq x y z
N MET A 1 9.85 6.11 8.58
CA MET A 1 9.38 7.39 8.00
C MET A 1 8.96 7.15 6.55
N PHE A 2 7.72 7.50 6.19
CA PHE A 2 7.14 7.35 4.85
C PHE A 2 7.41 8.60 4.01
N THR A 3 7.94 8.43 2.79
CA THR A 3 8.26 9.53 1.87
C THR A 3 8.32 9.01 0.43
N ASN A 4 7.97 9.85 -0.55
CA ASN A 4 8.06 9.51 -1.97
C ASN A 4 9.49 9.23 -2.44
N LEU A 5 10.52 9.74 -1.73
CA LEU A 5 11.92 9.45 -2.06
C LEU A 5 12.25 7.95 -1.94
N LYS A 6 11.50 7.21 -1.12
CA LYS A 6 11.65 5.76 -0.91
C LYS A 6 10.71 4.92 -1.78
N ARG A 7 10.04 5.52 -2.77
CA ARG A 7 9.03 4.82 -3.58
C ARG A 7 9.57 3.54 -4.23
N ASN A 8 10.79 3.59 -4.77
CA ASN A 8 11.41 2.43 -5.42
C ASN A 8 11.70 1.31 -4.42
N ASP A 9 12.21 1.65 -3.24
CA ASP A 9 12.47 0.69 -2.17
C ASP A 9 11.18 0.05 -1.67
N ILE A 10 10.12 0.85 -1.49
CA ILE A 10 8.80 0.38 -1.07
C ILE A 10 8.22 -0.59 -2.11
N ILE A 11 8.31 -0.27 -3.41
CA ILE A 11 7.86 -1.16 -4.49
C ILE A 11 8.69 -2.45 -4.53
N SER A 12 10.01 -2.36 -4.34
CA SER A 12 10.88 -3.53 -4.25
C SER A 12 10.48 -4.42 -3.06
N ASN A 13 10.23 -3.81 -1.92
CA ASN A 13 9.78 -4.50 -0.71
C ASN A 13 8.42 -5.20 -0.93
N LEU A 14 7.47 -4.55 -1.61
CA LEU A 14 6.18 -5.14 -1.96
C LEU A 14 6.29 -6.35 -2.88
N LYS A 15 7.27 -6.36 -3.79
CA LYS A 15 7.49 -7.47 -4.74
C LYS A 15 8.23 -8.65 -4.12
N ASN A 16 9.16 -8.38 -3.22
CA ASN A 16 10.13 -9.36 -2.75
C ASN A 16 9.81 -9.95 -1.37
N ASN A 17 8.86 -9.38 -0.64
CA ASN A 17 8.43 -9.91 0.65
C ASN A 17 7.03 -10.51 0.58
N LYS A 18 6.77 -11.47 1.46
CA LYS A 18 5.43 -12.04 1.65
C LYS A 18 4.63 -11.18 2.63
N PHE A 19 3.38 -10.95 2.27
CA PHE A 19 2.37 -10.31 3.10
C PHE A 19 1.24 -11.31 3.30
N ASP A 20 0.62 -11.28 4.46
CA ASP A 20 -0.53 -12.13 4.77
C ASP A 20 -1.80 -11.58 4.11
N LEU A 21 -1.84 -10.26 3.90
CA LEU A 21 -2.96 -9.56 3.28
C LEU A 21 -2.45 -8.43 2.36
N LEU A 22 -3.07 -8.32 1.18
CA LEU A 22 -2.93 -7.17 0.28
C LEU A 22 -4.28 -6.45 0.16
N VAL A 23 -4.32 -5.19 0.58
CA VAL A 23 -5.44 -4.28 0.40
C VAL A 23 -5.23 -3.43 -0.85
N ILE A 24 -6.23 -3.36 -1.73
CA ILE A 24 -6.20 -2.52 -2.93
C ILE A 24 -7.18 -1.35 -2.69
N GLY A 25 -6.65 -0.13 -2.71
CA GLY A 25 -7.35 1.09 -2.33
C GLY A 25 -6.92 1.58 -0.95
N GLY A 26 -6.43 2.81 -0.85
CA GLY A 26 -5.96 3.48 0.37
C GLY A 26 -6.91 4.56 0.89
N GLY A 27 -8.16 4.59 0.41
CA GLY A 27 -9.22 5.45 0.97
C GLY A 27 -9.64 5.03 2.38
N ILE A 28 -10.71 5.64 2.92
CA ILE A 28 -11.14 5.41 4.31
C ILE A 28 -11.34 3.94 4.65
N THR A 29 -12.04 3.20 3.78
CA THR A 29 -12.30 1.76 3.98
C THR A 29 -11.03 0.93 3.93
N GLY A 30 -10.14 1.21 2.97
CA GLY A 30 -8.87 0.49 2.87
C GLY A 30 -7.94 0.74 4.05
N ALA A 31 -7.94 1.98 4.57
CA ALA A 31 -7.20 2.34 5.76
C ALA A 31 -7.74 1.66 7.02
N GLU A 32 -9.07 1.59 7.20
CA GLU A 32 -9.70 0.87 8.32
C GLU A 32 -9.39 -0.63 8.27
N ILE A 33 -9.50 -1.26 7.10
CA ILE A 33 -9.15 -2.68 6.92
C ILE A 33 -7.67 -2.92 7.25
N ALA A 34 -6.77 -2.06 6.75
CA ALA A 34 -5.34 -2.20 7.01
C ALA A 34 -5.01 -2.00 8.50
N LEU A 35 -5.67 -1.05 9.16
CA LEU A 35 -5.53 -0.83 10.60
C LEU A 35 -5.99 -2.04 11.40
N ASP A 36 -7.17 -2.58 11.11
CA ASP A 36 -7.71 -3.75 11.80
C ASP A 36 -6.83 -5.00 11.58
N ALA A 37 -6.43 -5.26 10.32
CA ALA A 37 -5.57 -6.38 9.98
C ALA A 37 -4.20 -6.30 10.67
N THR A 38 -3.57 -5.13 10.68
CA THR A 38 -2.27 -4.94 11.36
C THR A 38 -2.40 -5.01 12.88
N ALA A 39 -3.50 -4.51 13.47
CA ALA A 39 -3.79 -4.67 14.90
C ALA A 39 -4.00 -6.15 15.27
N GLY A 40 -4.56 -6.95 14.37
CA GLY A 40 -4.67 -8.41 14.47
C GLY A 40 -3.35 -9.17 14.23
N GLY A 41 -2.25 -8.47 13.96
CA GLY A 41 -0.92 -9.07 13.78
C GLY A 41 -0.59 -9.53 12.36
N LEU A 42 -1.43 -9.22 11.36
CA LEU A 42 -1.15 -9.56 9.97
C LEU A 42 -0.12 -8.63 9.35
N ASN A 43 0.88 -9.19 8.67
CA ASN A 43 1.77 -8.40 7.83
C ASN A 43 1.00 -7.93 6.58
N THR A 44 0.51 -6.70 6.61
CA THR A 44 -0.43 -6.16 5.62
C THR A 44 0.23 -5.15 4.70
N ALA A 45 -0.05 -5.26 3.40
CA ALA A 45 0.32 -4.28 2.38
C ALA A 45 -0.91 -3.52 1.88
N VAL A 46 -0.74 -2.23 1.54
CA VAL A 46 -1.78 -1.41 0.90
C VAL A 46 -1.24 -0.86 -0.41
N LEU A 47 -2.02 -1.01 -1.49
CA LEU A 47 -1.73 -0.45 -2.80
C LEU A 47 -2.81 0.55 -3.20
N GLU A 48 -2.46 1.82 -3.33
CA GLU A 48 -3.37 2.88 -3.80
C GLU A 48 -3.00 3.33 -5.22
N MET A 49 -4.02 3.43 -6.07
CA MET A 49 -3.85 4.03 -7.39
C MET A 49 -3.77 5.54 -7.22
N HIS A 50 -2.57 6.11 -7.37
CA HIS A 50 -2.48 7.55 -7.55
C HIS A 50 -2.79 7.91 -9.01
N PRO A 51 -3.76 8.80 -9.28
CA PRO A 51 -4.00 9.30 -10.62
C PRO A 51 -2.71 9.91 -11.18
N LYS A 52 -2.34 9.56 -12.41
CA LYS A 52 -1.31 10.31 -13.13
C LYS A 52 -1.95 11.58 -13.67
N SER A 53 -1.44 12.74 -13.28
CA SER A 53 -1.90 14.05 -13.76
C SER A 53 -1.74 14.27 -15.28
N ASN A 54 -1.00 13.39 -15.97
CA ASN A 54 -0.65 13.52 -17.38
C ASN A 54 -1.17 12.33 -18.21
N LEU A 55 -2.43 11.95 -18.00
CA LEU A 55 -3.10 10.99 -18.87
C LEU A 55 -3.61 11.73 -20.12
N HIS A 56 -2.72 11.97 -21.10
CA HIS A 56 -3.14 12.17 -22.49
C HIS A 56 -3.36 10.77 -23.07
N LEU A 57 -4.57 10.26 -22.91
CA LEU A 57 -5.15 9.29 -23.83
C LEU A 57 -5.96 10.06 -24.87
#